data_AF-A0A1M4XYN2-F1
#
_entry.id   AF-A0A1M4XYN2-F1
#
_cell.length_a   1.000
_cell.length_b   1.000
_cell.length_c   1.000
_cell.angle_alpha   90.00
_cell.angle_beta   90.00
_cell.angle_gamma   90.00
#
_symmetry.space_group_name_H-M   'P 1'
#
loop_
_entity.id
_entity.type
_entity.pdbx_description
1 polymer ?
#
loop_
_entity_poly.entity_id
_entity_poly.type
_entity_poly.pdbx_seq_one_letter_code
_entity_poly.pdbx_strand_id
1 'polypeptide(L)'
;MRKISTYFLTLLLFAACNKTDDKHNDGQIKKSKAKAITSFKFTANDNDTLTEDIKAVIDEEEKMITAEAPSGTDVKALKPSMTLSEGAKVSPRNKEAKDFSQAVVYAVTAEDGTEVEYTVTVTIRKSNAKEITSFVFLAADNEAISEDVKAEIDEEQKTVTAEMPFGTNVTALKPNIELATGATVSPDNGSVKDFSGAVEYTVAAEDSSTTIYTVSVNVALSDRQVLVELYKANPDNTLDWDLEYEDISSWEGVTVENDRVIELLLNGKELDGANLNVLPASLGYLQNLEVLNVEGNSLVSIPKEIGDITNLKSLDVSSNSLTAIPTEIGNLINLTTMYFTDNRLTAIPKEIGNLKNLEQLYLSKNSLTSIPSEIGNLSKMLELILSENELSAIPDEIGNLINMSTLWLNDNSLTTLPASIANNTNLGWLQIQNNQITIIPKSICAMDIASFTKDATAECEQ
;
A
#
# COMPACT_ATOMS: atom_id res chain seq x y z
N MET A 1 -12.85 -9.55 42.74
CA MET A 1 -13.54 -9.65 44.05
C MET A 1 -14.39 -10.91 44.07
N ARG A 2 -14.32 -11.65 45.19
CA ARG A 2 -15.19 -12.76 45.65
C ARG A 2 -15.25 -14.09 44.87
N LYS A 3 -14.78 -15.10 45.61
CA LYS A 3 -14.81 -16.57 45.49
C LYS A 3 -16.23 -17.17 45.52
N ILE A 4 -16.42 -18.29 44.79
CA ILE A 4 -17.24 -19.48 45.17
C ILE A 4 -16.59 -20.67 44.41
N SER A 5 -15.65 -21.45 44.94
CA SER A 5 -15.74 -22.55 45.93
C SER A 5 -16.82 -23.60 45.64
N THR A 6 -16.44 -24.68 44.95
CA THR A 6 -17.07 -25.99 45.08
C THR A 6 -15.97 -27.05 45.25
N TYR A 7 -15.90 -27.59 46.46
CA TYR A 7 -15.04 -28.69 46.86
C TYR A 7 -15.58 -29.99 46.25
N PHE A 8 -14.72 -30.79 45.60
CA PHE A 8 -15.00 -32.20 45.40
C PHE A 8 -14.09 -33.05 46.29
N LEU A 9 -14.78 -33.96 46.95
CA LEU A 9 -14.45 -34.76 48.11
C LEU A 9 -13.33 -35.78 47.83
N THR A 10 -12.16 -35.59 48.44
CA THR A 10 -11.13 -36.64 48.54
C THR A 10 -11.56 -37.67 49.59
N LEU A 11 -11.94 -38.87 49.13
CA LEU A 11 -12.24 -40.00 50.00
C LEU A 11 -10.93 -40.73 50.35
N LEU A 12 -10.41 -40.46 51.56
CA LEU A 12 -9.34 -41.24 52.19
C LEU A 12 -9.90 -42.58 52.68
N LEU A 13 -9.37 -43.69 52.16
CA LEU A 13 -9.51 -45.02 52.76
C LEU A 13 -8.23 -45.35 53.52
N PHE A 14 -8.37 -45.53 54.83
CA PHE A 14 -7.31 -45.92 55.76
C PHE A 14 -6.85 -47.35 55.49
N ALA A 15 -5.53 -47.54 55.32
CA ALA A 15 -4.89 -48.84 55.49
C ALA A 15 -4.30 -48.92 56.91
N ALA A 16 -5.03 -49.57 57.81
CA ALA A 16 -4.52 -49.98 59.12
C ALA A 16 -3.60 -51.20 58.93
N CYS A 17 -2.37 -51.07 59.41
CA CYS A 17 -1.39 -52.15 59.47
C CYS A 17 -1.66 -52.98 60.73
N ASN A 18 -1.99 -54.26 60.58
CA ASN A 18 -1.86 -55.26 61.64
C ASN A 18 -1.21 -56.51 61.05
N LYS A 19 0.04 -56.78 61.47
CA LYS A 19 0.68 -58.07 61.34
C LYS A 19 0.10 -59.00 62.40
N THR A 20 -0.40 -60.16 61.99
CA THR A 20 -0.07 -61.48 62.58
C THR A 20 -0.64 -62.59 61.69
N ASP A 21 0.21 -63.60 61.53
CA ASP A 21 -0.08 -65.02 61.30
C ASP A 21 -0.27 -65.52 59.86
N ASP A 22 0.81 -66.19 59.45
CA ASP A 22 0.98 -67.10 58.33
C ASP A 22 -0.23 -68.00 58.06
N LYS A 23 -0.88 -67.75 56.93
CA LYS A 23 -1.49 -68.82 56.12
C LYS A 23 -1.14 -68.56 54.66
N HIS A 24 -0.53 -69.57 54.05
CA HIS A 24 -0.35 -69.68 52.61
C HIS A 24 -1.63 -69.25 51.87
N ASN A 25 -1.53 -68.12 51.18
CA ASN A 25 -2.41 -67.82 50.07
C ASN A 25 -1.47 -67.45 48.90
N ASP A 26 -1.46 -68.31 47.89
CA ASP A 26 -0.90 -68.02 46.58
C ASP A 26 -1.58 -66.73 46.09
N GLY A 27 -0.90 -65.61 46.29
CA GLY A 27 -1.34 -64.30 45.85
C GLY A 27 -1.22 -64.23 44.34
N GLN A 28 -2.11 -64.92 43.62
CA GLN A 28 -2.39 -64.57 42.24
C GLN A 28 -2.88 -63.13 42.24
N ILE A 29 -1.99 -62.22 41.82
CA ILE A 29 -2.34 -60.83 41.53
C ILE A 29 -3.51 -60.90 40.54
N LYS A 30 -4.71 -60.52 41.00
CA LYS A 30 -5.92 -60.56 40.18
C LYS A 30 -5.77 -59.52 39.09
N LYS A 31 -5.42 -59.97 37.88
CA LYS A 31 -5.18 -59.12 36.72
C LYS A 31 -6.44 -58.28 36.40
N SER A 32 -6.24 -57.00 36.12
CA SER A 32 -7.30 -56.05 35.78
C SER A 32 -8.03 -56.46 34.50
N LYS A 33 -9.35 -56.22 34.46
CA LYS A 33 -10.19 -56.37 33.26
C LYS A 33 -10.40 -55.04 32.52
N ALA A 34 -9.87 -53.94 33.05
CA ALA A 34 -10.09 -52.61 32.49
C ALA A 34 -9.32 -52.47 31.17
N LYS A 35 -9.99 -51.92 30.15
CA LYS A 35 -9.48 -51.84 28.77
C LYS A 35 -10.06 -50.64 28.00
N ALA A 36 -10.35 -49.56 28.71
CA ALA A 36 -10.89 -48.35 28.10
C ALA A 36 -9.78 -47.38 27.65
N ILE A 37 -10.04 -46.67 26.55
CA ILE A 37 -9.33 -45.43 26.20
C ILE A 37 -10.07 -44.30 26.91
N THR A 38 -9.42 -43.64 27.87
CA THR A 38 -10.04 -42.58 28.69
C THR A 38 -9.71 -41.17 28.20
N SER A 39 -8.69 -41.03 27.36
CA SER A 39 -8.42 -39.81 26.60
C SER A 39 -7.77 -40.14 25.26
N PHE A 40 -8.09 -39.35 24.24
CA PHE A 40 -7.51 -39.44 22.91
C PHE A 40 -7.39 -38.03 22.33
N LYS A 41 -6.18 -37.63 21.95
CA LYS A 41 -5.91 -36.33 21.33
C LYS A 41 -4.73 -36.41 20.37
N PHE A 42 -4.65 -35.48 19.43
CA PHE A 42 -3.43 -35.20 18.68
C PHE A 42 -2.87 -33.88 19.20
N THR A 43 -1.63 -33.90 19.69
CA THR A 43 -1.00 -32.68 20.22
C THR A 43 -0.18 -32.00 19.15
N ALA A 44 -0.15 -30.67 19.14
CA ALA A 44 0.72 -29.91 18.25
C ALA A 44 2.20 -30.23 18.48
N ASN A 45 2.60 -30.52 19.72
CA ASN A 45 3.98 -30.90 20.06
C ASN A 45 4.43 -32.26 19.48
N ASP A 46 3.51 -33.21 19.30
CA ASP A 46 3.85 -34.53 18.73
C ASP A 46 3.64 -34.56 17.19
N ASN A 47 2.98 -33.54 16.62
CA ASN A 47 2.55 -33.44 15.22
C ASN A 47 2.87 -32.06 14.64
N ASP A 48 4.02 -31.92 13.99
CA ASP A 48 4.53 -30.63 13.48
C ASP A 48 3.61 -29.93 12.46
N THR A 49 2.67 -30.66 11.85
CA THR A 49 1.69 -30.11 10.91
C THR A 49 0.49 -29.44 11.58
N LEU A 50 0.33 -29.60 12.90
CA LEU A 50 -0.78 -29.03 13.65
C LEU A 50 -0.40 -27.71 14.31
N THR A 51 -1.24 -26.70 14.12
CA THR A 51 -1.13 -25.40 14.79
C THR A 51 -1.84 -25.37 16.15
N GLU A 52 -2.68 -26.36 16.44
CA GLU A 52 -3.42 -26.50 17.70
C GLU A 52 -3.64 -27.97 18.08
N ASP A 53 -3.90 -28.23 19.36
CA ASP A 53 -4.25 -29.57 19.86
C ASP A 53 -5.65 -29.99 19.36
N ILE A 54 -5.75 -31.14 18.71
CA ILE A 54 -7.03 -31.75 18.32
C ILE A 54 -7.49 -32.69 19.43
N LYS A 55 -8.62 -32.37 20.07
CA LYS A 55 -9.26 -33.24 21.05
C LYS A 55 -10.26 -34.16 20.36
N ALA A 56 -10.20 -35.46 20.63
CA ALA A 56 -11.19 -36.39 20.14
C ALA A 56 -12.33 -36.58 21.14
N VAL A 57 -13.51 -36.91 20.63
CA VAL A 57 -14.66 -37.36 21.39
C VAL A 57 -14.63 -38.88 21.44
N ILE A 58 -14.80 -39.46 22.63
CA ILE A 58 -14.83 -40.90 22.83
C ILE A 58 -16.27 -41.29 23.15
N ASP A 59 -16.85 -42.12 22.29
CA ASP A 59 -18.09 -42.85 22.55
C ASP A 59 -17.70 -44.22 23.12
N GLU A 60 -17.86 -44.35 24.44
CA GLU A 60 -17.48 -45.57 25.16
C GLU A 60 -18.51 -46.70 24.98
N GLU A 61 -19.74 -46.40 24.59
CA GLU A 61 -20.77 -47.43 24.34
C GLU A 61 -20.54 -48.09 22.98
N GLU A 62 -20.33 -47.28 21.94
CA GLU A 62 -20.11 -47.73 20.56
C GLU A 62 -18.63 -48.05 20.24
N LYS A 63 -17.72 -47.75 21.18
CA LYS A 63 -16.25 -47.86 21.00
C LYS A 63 -15.75 -47.06 19.78
N MET A 64 -16.33 -45.89 19.58
CA MET A 64 -15.96 -44.97 18.51
C MET A 64 -15.16 -43.80 19.08
N ILE A 65 -14.14 -43.36 18.34
CA ILE A 65 -13.39 -42.15 18.66
C ILE A 65 -13.40 -41.26 17.43
N THR A 66 -13.93 -40.06 17.56
CA THR A 66 -14.02 -39.10 16.46
C THR A 66 -13.21 -37.85 16.77
N ALA A 67 -12.33 -37.46 15.86
CA ALA A 67 -11.57 -36.22 15.94
C ALA A 67 -11.82 -35.38 14.69
N GLU A 68 -11.89 -34.07 14.87
CA GLU A 68 -12.07 -33.12 13.76
C GLU A 68 -10.83 -32.22 13.68
N ALA A 69 -10.03 -32.40 12.64
CA ALA A 69 -8.79 -31.68 12.40
C ALA A 69 -9.04 -30.35 11.66
N PRO A 70 -8.20 -29.32 11.85
CA PRO A 70 -8.26 -28.07 11.07
C PRO A 70 -8.17 -28.31 9.55
N SER A 71 -8.72 -27.39 8.75
CA SER A 71 -8.61 -27.45 7.28
C SER A 71 -7.14 -27.51 6.84
N GLY A 72 -6.86 -28.29 5.79
CA GLY A 72 -5.51 -28.49 5.26
C GLY A 72 -4.61 -29.42 6.08
N THR A 73 -5.08 -29.98 7.21
CA THR A 73 -4.28 -30.93 8.01
C THR A 73 -3.95 -32.20 7.21
N ASP A 74 -2.66 -32.55 7.14
CA ASP A 74 -2.24 -33.87 6.64
C ASP A 74 -2.50 -34.97 7.69
N VAL A 75 -3.47 -35.83 7.40
CA VAL A 75 -3.89 -36.93 8.29
C VAL A 75 -3.09 -38.22 8.09
N LYS A 76 -2.13 -38.26 7.16
CA LYS A 76 -1.40 -39.50 6.78
C LYS A 76 -0.36 -39.98 7.79
N ALA A 77 0.04 -39.11 8.73
CA ALA A 77 1.11 -39.42 9.67
C ALA A 77 0.87 -38.85 11.08
N LEU A 78 -0.39 -38.82 11.54
CA LEU A 78 -0.70 -38.29 12.87
C LEU A 78 -0.29 -39.26 13.98
N LYS A 79 0.29 -38.73 15.05
CA LYS A 79 0.66 -39.41 16.28
C LYS A 79 -0.36 -39.09 17.37
N PRO A 80 -1.25 -40.02 17.72
CA PRO A 80 -2.18 -39.82 18.82
C PRO A 80 -1.48 -39.92 20.18
N SER A 81 -1.98 -39.16 21.13
CA SER A 81 -1.66 -39.21 22.54
C SER A 81 -2.88 -39.73 23.30
N MET A 82 -2.78 -40.96 23.80
CA MET A 82 -3.85 -41.65 24.50
C MET A 82 -3.58 -41.82 25.99
N THR A 83 -4.65 -41.87 26.79
CA THR A 83 -4.63 -42.41 28.16
C THR A 83 -5.47 -43.68 28.19
N LEU A 84 -4.92 -44.75 28.74
CA LEU A 84 -5.58 -46.04 28.87
C LEU A 84 -5.98 -46.29 30.32
N SER A 85 -6.90 -47.22 30.53
CA SER A 85 -7.14 -47.83 31.84
C SER A 85 -5.85 -48.43 32.42
N GLU A 86 -5.74 -48.44 33.75
CA GLU A 86 -4.56 -48.95 34.45
C GLU A 86 -4.24 -50.40 34.05
N GLY A 87 -2.99 -50.65 33.67
CA GLY A 87 -2.50 -51.97 33.24
C GLY A 87 -2.84 -52.37 31.79
N ALA A 88 -3.71 -51.62 31.10
CA ALA A 88 -4.08 -51.93 29.72
C ALA A 88 -2.97 -51.59 28.72
N LYS A 89 -2.91 -52.35 27.63
CA LYS A 89 -2.01 -52.12 26.48
C LYS A 89 -2.84 -51.82 25.24
N VAL A 90 -2.26 -51.11 24.28
CA VAL A 90 -2.93 -50.74 23.03
C VAL A 90 -2.09 -51.07 21.81
N SER A 91 -2.74 -51.53 20.74
CA SER A 91 -2.15 -51.78 19.43
C SER A 91 -3.07 -51.20 18.34
N PRO A 92 -2.60 -50.32 17.44
CA PRO A 92 -1.24 -49.77 17.34
C PRO A 92 -0.75 -48.99 18.58
N ARG A 93 0.56 -48.76 18.69
CA ARG A 93 1.13 -48.16 19.91
C ARG A 93 0.76 -46.69 20.05
N ASN A 94 0.61 -46.24 21.29
CA ASN A 94 0.49 -44.82 21.61
C ASN A 94 1.70 -44.04 21.06
N LYS A 95 1.48 -42.84 20.50
CA LYS A 95 2.46 -42.00 19.78
C LYS A 95 3.07 -42.59 18.50
N GLU A 96 2.59 -43.74 18.03
CA GLU A 96 2.96 -44.26 16.72
C GLU A 96 2.26 -43.46 15.61
N ALA A 97 3.00 -43.00 14.60
CA ALA A 97 2.41 -42.30 13.46
C ALA A 97 1.51 -43.24 12.67
N LYS A 98 0.29 -42.80 12.36
CA LYS A 98 -0.69 -43.54 11.59
C LYS A 98 -1.35 -42.68 10.53
N ASP A 99 -1.75 -43.36 9.47
CA ASP A 99 -2.56 -42.80 8.40
C ASP A 99 -4.04 -42.91 8.78
N PHE A 100 -4.65 -41.76 9.04
CA PHE A 100 -6.07 -41.61 9.35
C PHE A 100 -6.89 -41.16 8.13
N SER A 101 -6.37 -41.33 6.91
CA SER A 101 -7.15 -41.15 5.67
C SER A 101 -8.34 -42.12 5.60
N GLN A 102 -8.31 -43.20 6.38
CA GLN A 102 -9.40 -44.13 6.64
C GLN A 102 -9.47 -44.40 8.15
N ALA A 103 -10.55 -45.03 8.61
CA ALA A 103 -10.70 -45.39 10.02
C ALA A 103 -9.58 -46.34 10.48
N VAL A 104 -9.01 -46.06 11.65
CA VAL A 104 -7.93 -46.86 12.25
C VAL A 104 -8.47 -47.59 13.47
N VAL A 105 -8.30 -48.91 13.51
CA VAL A 105 -8.73 -49.74 14.63
C VAL A 105 -7.59 -49.86 15.65
N TYR A 106 -7.91 -49.58 16.92
CA TYR A 106 -7.03 -49.77 18.07
C TYR A 106 -7.58 -50.86 18.98
N ALA A 107 -6.87 -51.98 19.09
CA ALA A 107 -7.17 -53.04 20.05
C ALA A 107 -6.57 -52.69 21.41
N VAL A 108 -7.40 -52.68 22.46
CA VAL A 108 -7.00 -52.47 23.85
C VAL A 108 -7.10 -53.79 24.62
N THR A 109 -5.95 -54.29 25.06
CA THR A 109 -5.81 -55.55 25.79
C THR A 109 -5.70 -55.28 27.29
N ALA A 110 -6.65 -55.79 28.07
CA ALA A 110 -6.58 -55.79 29.53
C ALA A 110 -5.48 -56.73 30.03
N GLU A 111 -5.08 -56.60 31.30
CA GLU A 111 -4.07 -57.48 31.91
C GLU A 111 -4.53 -58.95 31.95
N ASP A 112 -5.84 -59.19 32.07
CA ASP A 112 -6.44 -60.53 32.00
C ASP A 112 -6.44 -61.16 30.61
N GLY A 113 -5.97 -60.42 29.59
CA GLY A 113 -5.85 -60.85 28.20
C GLY A 113 -7.11 -60.65 27.37
N THR A 114 -8.19 -60.12 27.94
CA THR A 114 -9.39 -59.79 27.16
C THR A 114 -9.20 -58.48 26.38
N GLU A 115 -9.77 -58.43 25.18
CA GLU A 115 -9.61 -57.27 24.27
C GLU A 115 -10.93 -56.54 24.03
N VAL A 116 -10.81 -55.31 23.57
CA VAL A 116 -11.87 -54.51 22.95
C VAL A 116 -11.26 -53.65 21.85
N GLU A 117 -11.99 -53.44 20.77
CA GLU A 117 -11.53 -52.62 19.65
C GLU A 117 -12.21 -51.25 19.69
N TYR A 118 -11.42 -50.20 19.49
CA TYR A 118 -11.89 -48.84 19.25
C TYR A 118 -11.65 -48.48 17.79
N THR A 119 -12.67 -47.93 17.13
CA THR A 119 -12.52 -47.40 15.78
C THR A 119 -12.33 -45.89 15.83
N VAL A 120 -11.18 -45.41 15.37
CA VAL A 120 -10.83 -44.00 15.34
C VAL A 120 -11.05 -43.43 13.94
N THR A 121 -11.86 -42.39 13.84
CA THR A 121 -12.09 -41.64 12.60
C THR A 121 -11.63 -40.19 12.78
N VAL A 122 -10.86 -39.70 11.83
CA VAL A 122 -10.44 -38.29 11.78
C VAL A 122 -11.07 -37.64 10.55
N THR A 123 -11.84 -36.57 10.76
CA THR A 123 -12.39 -35.75 9.68
C THR A 123 -11.64 -34.43 9.62
N ILE A 124 -11.61 -33.79 8.45
CA ILE A 124 -11.01 -32.46 8.26
C ILE A 124 -12.13 -31.43 8.22
N ARG A 125 -12.00 -30.36 9.02
CA ARG A 125 -12.88 -29.18 8.96
C ARG A 125 -12.79 -28.57 7.57
N LYS A 126 -13.92 -28.25 6.99
CA LYS A 126 -13.96 -27.47 5.76
C LYS A 126 -13.47 -26.04 6.03
N SER A 127 -12.72 -25.45 5.09
CA SER A 127 -12.28 -24.06 5.20
C SER A 127 -13.47 -23.09 5.27
N ASN A 128 -13.32 -22.03 6.08
CA ASN A 128 -14.25 -20.92 6.16
C ASN A 128 -13.72 -19.65 5.47
N ALA A 129 -12.58 -19.73 4.77
CA ALA A 129 -11.96 -18.61 4.09
C ALA A 129 -12.79 -18.17 2.88
N LYS A 130 -13.00 -16.85 2.73
CA LYS A 130 -13.93 -16.25 1.74
C LYS A 130 -13.36 -14.98 1.11
N GLU A 131 -12.05 -14.86 1.11
CA GLU A 131 -11.35 -13.64 0.73
C GLU A 131 -11.14 -13.65 -0.79
N ILE A 132 -11.39 -12.51 -1.44
CA ILE A 132 -10.86 -12.24 -2.77
C ILE A 132 -9.43 -11.73 -2.56
N THR A 133 -8.44 -12.47 -3.05
CA THR A 133 -7.02 -12.13 -2.87
C THR A 133 -6.46 -11.30 -4.03
N SER A 134 -7.11 -11.37 -5.20
CA SER A 134 -6.79 -10.57 -6.37
C SER A 134 -8.01 -10.39 -7.25
N PHE A 135 -8.16 -9.22 -7.85
CA PHE A 135 -9.20 -8.93 -8.82
C PHE A 135 -8.59 -8.03 -9.91
N VAL A 136 -8.47 -8.57 -11.13
CA VAL A 136 -7.76 -7.92 -12.24
C VAL A 136 -8.57 -8.06 -13.51
N PHE A 137 -8.69 -6.99 -14.29
CA PHE A 137 -9.13 -7.08 -15.67
C PHE A 137 -7.90 -7.19 -16.56
N LEU A 138 -7.66 -8.38 -17.11
CA LEU A 138 -6.51 -8.63 -17.98
C LEU A 138 -6.78 -8.06 -19.37
N ALA A 139 -5.82 -7.33 -19.94
CA ALA A 139 -5.90 -6.82 -21.31
C ALA A 139 -6.01 -7.94 -22.34
N ALA A 140 -5.39 -9.10 -22.06
CA ALA A 140 -5.49 -10.29 -22.90
C ALA A 140 -6.93 -10.83 -23.03
N ASP A 141 -7.78 -10.60 -22.02
CA ASP A 141 -9.17 -11.09 -21.98
C ASP A 141 -10.21 -10.01 -22.33
N ASN A 142 -9.78 -8.74 -22.36
CA ASN A 142 -10.63 -7.56 -22.51
C ASN A 142 -10.05 -6.62 -23.59
N GLU A 143 -10.55 -6.69 -24.82
CA GLU A 143 -10.10 -5.84 -25.93
C GLU A 143 -10.31 -4.32 -25.70
N ALA A 144 -11.14 -3.96 -24.71
CA ALA A 144 -11.44 -2.58 -24.36
C ALA A 144 -10.31 -1.86 -23.57
N ILE A 145 -9.31 -2.59 -23.08
CA ILE A 145 -8.18 -2.04 -22.32
C ILE A 145 -6.86 -2.50 -22.94
N SER A 146 -5.85 -1.62 -22.93
CA SER A 146 -4.53 -1.90 -23.50
C SER A 146 -3.53 -2.49 -22.51
N GLU A 147 -3.82 -2.36 -21.21
CA GLU A 147 -2.98 -2.84 -20.10
C GLU A 147 -3.86 -3.45 -19.01
N ASP A 148 -3.28 -4.30 -18.17
CA ASP A 148 -4.00 -4.97 -17.09
C ASP A 148 -4.44 -3.95 -16.03
N VAL A 149 -5.73 -3.91 -15.72
CA VAL A 149 -6.30 -3.03 -14.70
C VAL A 149 -6.49 -3.82 -13.41
N LYS A 150 -5.63 -3.56 -12.43
CA LYS A 150 -5.76 -4.15 -11.09
C LYS A 150 -6.74 -3.36 -10.25
N ALA A 151 -7.73 -4.03 -9.67
CA ALA A 151 -8.69 -3.41 -8.77
C ALA A 151 -8.13 -3.32 -7.34
N GLU A 152 -8.54 -2.29 -6.62
CA GLU A 152 -8.34 -2.16 -5.18
C GLU A 152 -9.38 -2.98 -4.44
N ILE A 153 -8.95 -3.73 -3.41
CA ILE A 153 -9.82 -4.57 -2.59
C ILE A 153 -9.82 -4.02 -1.16
N ASP A 154 -10.98 -3.60 -0.69
CA ASP A 154 -11.21 -3.28 0.72
C ASP A 154 -11.84 -4.50 1.41
N GLU A 155 -11.01 -5.22 2.14
CA GLU A 155 -11.43 -6.44 2.84
C GLU A 155 -12.31 -6.14 4.08
N GLU A 156 -12.27 -4.94 4.64
CA GLU A 156 -13.13 -4.56 5.77
C GLU A 156 -14.55 -4.23 5.30
N GLN A 157 -14.66 -3.47 4.21
CA GLN A 157 -15.94 -3.08 3.61
C GLN A 157 -16.49 -4.10 2.60
N LYS A 158 -15.69 -5.10 2.22
CA LYS A 158 -16.01 -6.06 1.13
C LYS A 158 -16.35 -5.35 -0.16
N THR A 159 -15.55 -4.36 -0.54
CA THR A 159 -15.68 -3.66 -1.81
C THR A 159 -14.46 -3.91 -2.69
N VAL A 160 -14.69 -3.86 -4.00
CA VAL A 160 -13.64 -3.93 -5.01
C VAL A 160 -13.86 -2.78 -5.98
N THR A 161 -12.86 -1.95 -6.20
CA THR A 161 -12.96 -0.78 -7.08
C THR A 161 -11.90 -0.85 -8.17
N ALA A 162 -12.32 -0.75 -9.43
CA ALA A 162 -11.41 -0.68 -10.57
C ALA A 162 -11.62 0.64 -11.32
N GLU A 163 -10.52 1.33 -11.61
CA GLU A 163 -10.49 2.53 -12.45
C GLU A 163 -10.07 2.13 -13.87
N MET A 164 -10.99 2.24 -14.81
CA MET A 164 -10.77 1.89 -16.22
C MET A 164 -10.26 3.10 -17.00
N PRO A 165 -9.41 2.88 -18.02
CA PRO A 165 -9.03 3.93 -18.96
C PRO A 165 -10.25 4.60 -19.60
N PHE A 166 -10.08 5.86 -20.02
CA PHE A 166 -11.13 6.60 -20.71
C PHE A 166 -11.63 5.84 -21.95
N GLY A 167 -12.95 5.87 -22.17
CA GLY A 167 -13.59 5.24 -23.33
C GLY A 167 -13.75 3.72 -23.22
N THR A 168 -13.28 3.10 -22.12
CA THR A 168 -13.47 1.67 -21.88
C THR A 168 -14.95 1.31 -21.87
N ASN A 169 -15.34 0.38 -22.74
CA ASN A 169 -16.69 -0.18 -22.71
C ASN A 169 -16.83 -1.17 -21.53
N VAL A 170 -17.50 -0.74 -20.46
CA VAL A 170 -17.69 -1.55 -19.24
C VAL A 170 -18.85 -2.54 -19.30
N THR A 171 -19.60 -2.60 -20.41
CA THR A 171 -20.80 -3.45 -20.52
C THR A 171 -20.48 -4.94 -20.71
N ALA A 172 -19.23 -5.28 -21.02
CA ALA A 172 -18.82 -6.63 -21.36
C ALA A 172 -17.38 -6.95 -20.92
N LEU A 173 -17.05 -6.73 -19.66
CA LEU A 173 -15.73 -7.04 -19.10
C LEU A 173 -15.68 -8.43 -18.46
N LYS A 174 -14.52 -9.07 -18.51
CA LYS A 174 -14.20 -10.34 -17.86
C LYS A 174 -13.15 -10.10 -16.76
N PRO A 175 -13.50 -10.23 -15.49
CA PRO A 175 -12.52 -10.18 -14.42
C PRO A 175 -11.78 -11.51 -14.30
N ASN A 176 -10.51 -11.43 -13.91
CA ASN A 176 -9.72 -12.53 -13.39
C ASN A 176 -9.64 -12.39 -11.86
N ILE A 177 -10.24 -13.34 -11.15
CA ILE A 177 -10.44 -13.32 -9.70
C ILE A 177 -9.66 -14.46 -9.07
N GLU A 178 -8.77 -14.12 -8.14
CA GLU A 178 -8.10 -15.09 -7.27
C GLU A 178 -8.76 -15.08 -5.90
N LEU A 179 -8.97 -16.26 -5.33
CA LEU A 179 -9.66 -16.47 -4.07
C LEU A 179 -8.76 -17.19 -3.07
N ALA A 180 -9.12 -17.10 -1.78
CA ALA A 180 -8.59 -17.99 -0.78
C ALA A 180 -8.75 -19.48 -1.17
N THR A 181 -7.80 -20.32 -0.72
CA THR A 181 -7.77 -21.75 -1.10
C THR A 181 -9.08 -22.45 -0.77
N GLY A 182 -9.67 -23.13 -1.75
CA GLY A 182 -10.92 -23.89 -1.62
C GLY A 182 -12.19 -23.05 -1.72
N ALA A 183 -12.09 -21.71 -1.78
CA ALA A 183 -13.24 -20.85 -2.00
C ALA A 183 -13.68 -20.86 -3.47
N THR A 184 -14.96 -20.53 -3.68
CA THR A 184 -15.58 -20.38 -5.01
C THR A 184 -16.27 -19.04 -5.09
N VAL A 185 -16.50 -18.52 -6.29
CA VAL A 185 -17.15 -17.23 -6.50
C VAL A 185 -18.27 -17.33 -7.52
N SER A 186 -19.37 -16.61 -7.26
CA SER A 186 -20.48 -16.42 -8.19
C SER A 186 -20.80 -14.92 -8.27
N PRO A 187 -20.83 -14.29 -9.45
CA PRO A 187 -20.66 -14.90 -10.77
C PRO A 187 -19.28 -15.54 -11.00
N ASP A 188 -19.24 -16.51 -11.92
CA ASP A 188 -18.03 -17.28 -12.22
C ASP A 188 -16.89 -16.38 -12.67
N ASN A 189 -15.67 -16.70 -12.22
CA ASN A 189 -14.43 -16.06 -12.68
C ASN A 189 -14.32 -16.12 -14.21
N GLY A 190 -13.90 -15.02 -14.85
CA GLY A 190 -13.77 -14.90 -16.30
C GLY A 190 -15.10 -14.79 -17.07
N SER A 191 -16.25 -14.78 -16.38
CA SER A 191 -17.54 -14.57 -17.05
C SER A 191 -17.72 -13.10 -17.47
N VAL A 192 -18.33 -12.88 -18.63
CA VAL A 192 -18.64 -11.54 -19.13
C VAL A 192 -19.69 -10.89 -18.23
N LYS A 193 -19.41 -9.67 -17.78
CA LYS A 193 -20.32 -8.85 -16.96
C LYS A 193 -20.40 -7.42 -17.41
N ASP A 194 -21.58 -6.86 -17.19
CA ASP A 194 -21.88 -5.44 -17.34
C ASP A 194 -21.62 -4.75 -16.00
N PHE A 195 -20.62 -3.87 -15.99
CA PHE A 195 -20.24 -3.05 -14.84
C PHE A 195 -20.66 -1.59 -15.01
N SER A 196 -21.68 -1.30 -15.82
CA SER A 196 -22.30 0.05 -15.88
C SER A 196 -22.92 0.46 -14.53
N GLY A 197 -23.13 -0.50 -13.63
CA GLY A 197 -23.40 -0.30 -12.22
C GLY A 197 -22.63 -1.33 -11.39
N ALA A 198 -22.75 -1.23 -10.07
CA ALA A 198 -22.09 -2.16 -9.17
C ALA A 198 -22.58 -3.61 -9.37
N VAL A 199 -21.65 -4.57 -9.30
CA VAL A 199 -21.91 -6.00 -9.46
C VAL A 199 -21.55 -6.73 -8.16
N GLU A 200 -22.48 -7.51 -7.62
CA GLU A 200 -22.24 -8.32 -6.43
C GLU A 200 -21.59 -9.67 -6.80
N TYR A 201 -20.49 -10.01 -6.12
CA TYR A 201 -19.84 -11.31 -6.18
C TYR A 201 -19.96 -12.01 -4.83
N THR A 202 -20.66 -13.14 -4.80
CA THR A 202 -20.77 -14.01 -3.62
C THR A 202 -19.60 -14.99 -3.60
N VAL A 203 -18.75 -14.91 -2.59
CA VAL A 203 -17.68 -15.88 -2.32
C VAL A 203 -18.19 -16.90 -1.31
N ALA A 204 -18.15 -18.18 -1.68
CA ALA A 204 -18.54 -19.31 -0.83
C ALA A 204 -17.31 -20.11 -0.40
N ALA A 205 -17.18 -20.34 0.91
CA ALA A 205 -16.15 -21.23 1.45
C ALA A 205 -16.57 -22.70 1.33
N GLU A 206 -15.63 -23.61 1.61
CA GLU A 206 -15.91 -25.05 1.63
C GLU A 206 -16.98 -25.42 2.68
N ASP A 207 -16.99 -24.72 3.83
CA ASP A 207 -17.99 -24.90 4.89
C ASP A 207 -19.40 -24.40 4.51
N SER A 208 -19.57 -23.93 3.27
CA SER A 208 -20.82 -23.39 2.71
C SER A 208 -21.24 -22.03 3.28
N SER A 209 -20.44 -21.42 4.15
CA SER A 209 -20.65 -20.03 4.54
C SER A 209 -20.27 -19.09 3.38
N THR A 210 -20.90 -17.93 3.31
CA THR A 210 -20.72 -16.97 2.20
C THR A 210 -20.41 -15.56 2.69
N THR A 211 -19.80 -14.77 1.81
CA THR A 211 -19.60 -13.31 1.92
C THR A 211 -19.92 -12.70 0.56
N ILE A 212 -20.41 -11.46 0.53
CA ILE A 212 -20.68 -10.72 -0.71
C ILE A 212 -19.66 -9.58 -0.82
N TYR A 213 -19.03 -9.46 -1.98
CA TYR A 213 -18.25 -8.31 -2.39
C TYR A 213 -19.04 -7.45 -3.36
N THR A 214 -19.01 -6.14 -3.18
CA THR A 214 -19.58 -5.19 -4.14
C THR A 214 -18.46 -4.66 -5.04
N VAL A 215 -18.51 -5.01 -6.33
CA VAL A 215 -17.52 -4.57 -7.32
C VAL A 215 -18.04 -3.35 -8.08
N SER A 216 -17.29 -2.26 -8.04
CA SER A 216 -17.57 -1.03 -8.79
C SER A 216 -16.48 -0.78 -9.82
N VAL A 217 -16.88 -0.45 -11.04
CA VAL A 217 -15.96 -0.08 -12.11
C VAL A 217 -16.25 1.37 -12.48
N ASN A 218 -15.25 2.21 -12.33
CA ASN A 218 -15.28 3.60 -12.73
C ASN A 218 -14.53 3.73 -14.06
N VAL A 219 -14.94 4.67 -14.91
CA VAL A 219 -14.25 4.96 -16.17
C VAL A 219 -13.65 6.36 -16.04
N ALA A 220 -12.34 6.45 -16.29
CA ALA A 220 -11.63 7.72 -16.32
C ALA A 220 -12.32 8.71 -17.28
N LEU A 221 -12.29 9.98 -16.92
CA LEU A 221 -12.91 11.04 -17.72
C LEU A 221 -12.17 11.23 -19.05
N SER A 222 -12.90 11.59 -20.10
CA SER A 222 -12.28 12.16 -21.31
C SER A 222 -11.55 13.45 -20.95
N ASP A 223 -10.51 13.79 -21.71
CA ASP A 223 -9.85 15.09 -21.59
C ASP A 223 -10.87 16.24 -21.66
N ARG A 224 -11.86 16.16 -22.56
CA ARG A 224 -12.98 17.11 -22.60
C ARG A 224 -13.75 17.20 -21.29
N GLN A 225 -14.15 16.07 -20.70
CA GLN A 225 -14.88 16.06 -19.43
C GLN A 225 -14.04 16.68 -18.31
N VAL A 226 -12.73 16.41 -18.27
CA VAL A 226 -11.80 17.06 -17.32
C VAL A 226 -11.81 18.56 -17.51
N LEU A 227 -11.71 19.06 -18.74
CA LEU A 227 -11.74 20.50 -19.03
C LEU A 227 -13.10 21.12 -18.68
N VAL A 228 -14.22 20.44 -18.97
CA VAL A 228 -15.57 20.88 -18.56
C VAL A 228 -15.67 20.96 -17.03
N GLU A 229 -15.10 20.00 -16.30
CA GLU A 229 -15.07 20.04 -14.83
C GLU A 229 -14.21 21.19 -14.31
N LEU A 230 -13.02 21.42 -14.89
CA LEU A 230 -12.18 22.56 -14.57
C LEU A 230 -12.92 23.88 -14.77
N TYR A 231 -13.61 24.04 -15.91
CA TYR A 231 -14.43 25.22 -16.20
C TYR A 231 -15.53 25.40 -15.13
N LYS A 232 -16.29 24.34 -14.84
CA LYS A 232 -17.40 24.38 -13.87
C LYS A 232 -16.96 24.57 -12.43
N ALA A 233 -15.78 24.07 -12.06
CA ALA A 233 -15.19 24.25 -10.73
C ALA A 233 -14.81 25.72 -10.47
N ASN A 234 -14.67 26.52 -11.53
CA ASN A 234 -14.30 27.93 -11.47
C ASN A 234 -15.41 28.78 -12.13
N PRO A 235 -16.57 29.01 -11.49
CA PRO A 235 -17.73 29.63 -12.13
C PRO A 235 -17.50 31.06 -12.63
N ASP A 236 -16.52 31.77 -12.07
CA ASP A 236 -16.15 33.14 -12.44
C ASP A 236 -14.99 33.19 -13.46
N ASN A 237 -14.57 32.03 -14.00
CA ASN A 237 -13.47 31.97 -14.95
C ASN A 237 -13.73 32.82 -16.21
N THR A 238 -12.66 33.21 -16.88
CA THR A 238 -12.72 34.03 -18.11
C THR A 238 -12.44 33.23 -19.38
N LEU A 239 -12.48 31.89 -19.32
CA LEU A 239 -12.29 31.02 -20.46
C LEU A 239 -13.46 31.17 -21.43
N ASP A 240 -13.17 31.39 -22.70
CA ASP A 240 -14.17 31.54 -23.76
C ASP A 240 -14.48 30.19 -24.43
N TRP A 241 -14.64 29.14 -23.61
CA TRP A 241 -14.87 27.78 -24.09
C TRP A 241 -16.35 27.56 -24.39
N ASP A 242 -16.66 27.22 -25.64
CA ASP A 242 -18.01 26.80 -26.02
C ASP A 242 -18.25 25.34 -25.58
N LEU A 243 -18.93 25.18 -24.44
CA LEU A 243 -19.24 23.88 -23.85
C LEU A 243 -20.31 23.08 -24.62
N GLU A 244 -21.04 23.71 -25.54
CA GLU A 244 -22.02 23.02 -26.40
C GLU A 244 -21.33 22.37 -27.60
N TYR A 245 -20.13 22.84 -27.97
CA TYR A 245 -19.32 22.24 -29.01
C TYR A 245 -18.46 21.10 -28.44
N GLU A 246 -18.47 19.95 -29.12
CA GLU A 246 -17.75 18.75 -28.64
C GLU A 246 -16.25 18.83 -28.86
N ASP A 247 -15.81 19.50 -29.92
CA ASP A 247 -14.40 19.59 -30.30
C ASP A 247 -13.67 20.63 -29.43
N ILE A 248 -12.78 20.13 -28.57
CA ILE A 248 -11.96 20.93 -27.67
C ILE A 248 -10.72 21.53 -28.36
N SER A 249 -10.41 21.16 -29.61
CA SER A 249 -9.26 21.71 -30.33
C SER A 249 -9.43 23.20 -30.70
N SER A 250 -10.67 23.69 -30.69
CA SER A 250 -10.97 25.12 -30.86
C SER A 250 -11.00 25.90 -29.54
N TRP A 251 -10.86 25.22 -28.40
CA TRP A 251 -10.89 25.87 -27.09
C TRP A 251 -9.59 26.61 -26.88
N GLU A 252 -9.71 27.89 -26.52
CA GLU A 252 -8.54 28.73 -26.31
C GLU A 252 -7.62 28.16 -25.22
N GLY A 253 -6.32 28.14 -25.51
CA GLY A 253 -5.31 27.60 -24.60
C GLY A 253 -5.24 26.08 -24.58
N VAL A 254 -6.02 25.36 -25.39
CA VAL A 254 -5.99 23.89 -25.46
C VAL A 254 -5.31 23.46 -26.75
N THR A 255 -4.22 22.70 -26.61
CA THR A 255 -3.56 22.04 -27.75
C THR A 255 -3.78 20.54 -27.65
N VAL A 256 -4.25 19.94 -28.76
CA VAL A 256 -4.60 18.52 -28.85
C VAL A 256 -3.73 17.83 -29.91
N GLU A 257 -3.23 16.64 -29.59
CA GLU A 257 -2.58 15.73 -30.53
C GLU A 257 -3.20 14.32 -30.42
N ASN A 258 -3.60 13.72 -31.54
CA ASN A 258 -4.28 12.42 -31.59
C ASN A 258 -5.47 12.32 -30.61
N ASP A 259 -6.33 13.33 -30.61
CA ASP A 259 -7.51 13.47 -29.73
C ASP A 259 -7.19 13.54 -28.22
N ARG A 260 -5.93 13.81 -27.85
CA ARG A 260 -5.49 13.97 -26.46
C ARG A 260 -4.88 15.34 -26.21
N VAL A 261 -5.20 15.95 -25.07
CA VAL A 261 -4.66 17.25 -24.66
C VAL A 261 -3.19 17.08 -24.29
N ILE A 262 -2.32 17.83 -24.97
CA ILE A 262 -0.87 17.84 -24.74
C ILE A 262 -0.38 19.15 -24.10
N GLU A 263 -1.13 20.23 -24.24
CA GLU A 263 -0.77 21.52 -23.64
C GLU A 263 -2.04 22.28 -23.22
N LEU A 264 -1.95 22.90 -22.04
CA LEU A 264 -2.96 23.78 -21.46
C LEU A 264 -2.31 25.10 -21.04
N LEU A 265 -2.69 26.18 -21.72
CA LEU A 265 -2.27 27.55 -21.46
C LEU A 265 -3.47 28.36 -20.95
N LEU A 266 -3.57 28.47 -19.63
CA LEU A 266 -4.70 29.06 -18.90
C LEU A 266 -4.27 30.31 -18.10
N ASN A 267 -3.28 31.03 -18.60
CA ASN A 267 -2.75 32.26 -18.02
C ASN A 267 -3.54 33.53 -18.38
N GLY A 268 -4.65 33.38 -19.11
CA GLY A 268 -5.51 34.49 -19.53
C GLY A 268 -4.99 35.30 -20.73
N LYS A 269 -5.83 36.20 -21.26
CA LYS A 269 -5.54 36.98 -22.47
C LYS A 269 -4.64 38.20 -22.25
N GLU A 270 -4.66 38.79 -21.05
CA GLU A 270 -4.03 40.09 -20.76
C GLU A 270 -3.19 40.10 -19.48
N LEU A 271 -2.63 38.95 -19.07
CA LEU A 271 -1.87 38.75 -17.81
C LEU A 271 -2.71 38.80 -16.53
N ASP A 272 -4.04 38.89 -16.62
CA ASP A 272 -4.98 38.85 -15.49
C ASP A 272 -5.42 37.41 -15.11
N GLY A 273 -4.77 36.37 -15.67
CA GLY A 273 -5.16 34.97 -15.48
C GLY A 273 -6.46 34.58 -16.17
N ALA A 274 -6.82 33.30 -16.07
CA ALA A 274 -8.13 32.78 -16.47
C ALA A 274 -9.17 32.84 -15.33
N ASN A 275 -8.85 33.55 -14.24
CA ASN A 275 -9.61 33.60 -12.98
C ASN A 275 -9.94 32.21 -12.39
N LEU A 276 -8.96 31.32 -12.42
CA LEU A 276 -9.03 30.00 -11.78
C LEU A 276 -8.67 30.12 -10.29
N ASN A 277 -9.51 29.55 -9.44
CA ASN A 277 -9.30 29.45 -7.99
C ASN A 277 -8.97 28.01 -7.55
N VAL A 278 -9.37 27.02 -8.36
CA VAL A 278 -9.22 25.59 -8.06
C VAL A 278 -8.82 24.81 -9.31
N LEU A 279 -7.85 23.91 -9.16
CA LEU A 279 -7.61 22.80 -10.09
C LEU A 279 -8.31 21.55 -9.55
N PRO A 280 -9.23 20.92 -10.29
CA PRO A 280 -9.93 19.73 -9.82
C PRO A 280 -9.00 18.51 -9.81
N ALA A 281 -9.30 17.53 -8.95
CA ALA A 281 -8.57 16.26 -8.90
C ALA A 281 -8.58 15.51 -10.24
N SER A 282 -9.63 15.68 -11.05
CA SER A 282 -9.75 15.09 -12.38
C SER A 282 -8.67 15.54 -13.37
N LEU A 283 -7.90 16.59 -13.06
CA LEU A 283 -6.76 16.99 -13.87
C LEU A 283 -5.74 15.85 -14.07
N GLY A 284 -5.62 14.94 -13.10
CA GLY A 284 -4.75 13.75 -13.18
C GLY A 284 -5.09 12.80 -14.34
N TYR A 285 -6.29 12.88 -14.92
CA TYR A 285 -6.66 12.06 -16.08
C TYR A 285 -6.05 12.52 -17.41
N LEU A 286 -5.46 13.73 -17.46
CA LEU A 286 -4.79 14.26 -18.66
C LEU A 286 -3.40 13.65 -18.86
N GLN A 287 -3.33 12.33 -18.99
CA GLN A 287 -2.07 11.57 -18.97
C GLN A 287 -1.08 11.92 -20.10
N ASN A 288 -1.51 12.60 -21.17
CA ASN A 288 -0.64 13.07 -22.25
C ASN A 288 -0.22 14.54 -22.13
N LEU A 289 -0.67 15.24 -21.09
CA LEU A 289 -0.33 16.65 -20.90
C LEU A 289 1.18 16.80 -20.65
N GLU A 290 1.83 17.58 -21.50
CA GLU A 290 3.25 17.89 -21.44
C GLU A 290 3.52 19.29 -20.88
N VAL A 291 2.60 20.23 -21.10
CA VAL A 291 2.73 21.63 -20.66
C VAL A 291 1.46 22.07 -19.95
N LEU A 292 1.61 22.52 -18.70
CA LEU A 292 0.55 23.17 -17.93
C LEU A 292 1.02 24.55 -17.51
N ASN A 293 0.37 25.59 -18.04
CA ASN A 293 0.55 26.97 -17.61
C ASN A 293 -0.77 27.49 -17.03
N VAL A 294 -0.76 27.80 -15.74
CA VAL A 294 -1.86 28.43 -15.00
C VAL A 294 -1.36 29.68 -14.25
N GLU A 295 -0.35 30.34 -14.82
CA GLU A 295 0.21 31.60 -14.32
C GLU A 295 -0.88 32.66 -14.14
N GLY A 296 -0.73 33.53 -13.13
CA GLY A 296 -1.56 34.73 -12.99
C GLY A 296 -2.99 34.46 -12.52
N ASN A 297 -3.27 33.29 -11.97
CA ASN A 297 -4.58 32.91 -11.43
C ASN A 297 -4.66 33.17 -9.91
N SER A 298 -5.71 32.67 -9.26
CA SER A 298 -5.95 32.80 -7.81
C SER A 298 -5.94 31.44 -7.10
N LEU A 299 -5.12 30.50 -7.61
CA LEU A 299 -4.98 29.16 -7.04
C LEU A 299 -4.37 29.21 -5.65
N VAL A 300 -4.94 28.46 -4.71
CA VAL A 300 -4.43 28.34 -3.32
C VAL A 300 -3.67 27.02 -3.06
N SER A 301 -3.86 26.04 -3.93
CA SER A 301 -3.25 24.70 -3.83
C SER A 301 -3.17 24.02 -5.20
N ILE A 302 -2.24 23.08 -5.33
CA ILE A 302 -2.17 22.11 -6.43
C ILE A 302 -2.72 20.77 -5.90
N PRO A 303 -3.64 20.08 -6.59
CA PRO A 303 -4.14 18.77 -6.18
C PRO A 303 -3.02 17.72 -6.22
N LYS A 304 -3.09 16.68 -5.38
CA LYS A 304 -2.09 15.60 -5.36
C LYS A 304 -2.03 14.83 -6.68
N GLU A 305 -3.17 14.77 -7.37
CA GLU A 305 -3.37 14.11 -8.67
C GLU A 305 -2.54 14.77 -9.79
N ILE A 306 -1.91 15.93 -9.54
CA ILE A 306 -0.87 16.45 -10.43
C ILE A 306 0.23 15.40 -10.66
N GLY A 307 0.54 14.58 -9.65
CA GLY A 307 1.55 13.53 -9.74
C GLY A 307 1.20 12.38 -10.69
N ASP A 308 -0.05 12.29 -11.16
CA ASP A 308 -0.50 11.28 -12.12
C ASP A 308 -0.19 11.69 -13.58
N ILE A 309 0.10 12.97 -13.81
CA ILE A 309 0.43 13.54 -15.12
C ILE A 309 1.91 13.33 -15.45
N THR A 310 2.34 12.07 -15.48
CA THR A 310 3.76 11.70 -15.56
C THR A 310 4.48 12.13 -16.85
N ASN A 311 3.75 12.51 -17.90
CA ASN A 311 4.31 13.08 -19.14
C ASN A 311 4.60 14.59 -19.07
N LEU A 312 4.27 15.26 -17.96
CA LEU A 312 4.48 16.70 -17.81
C LEU A 312 5.97 17.06 -17.87
N LYS A 313 6.31 18.00 -18.75
CA LYS A 313 7.66 18.54 -18.99
C LYS A 313 7.82 19.96 -18.46
N SER A 314 6.76 20.76 -18.55
CA SER A 314 6.75 22.14 -18.07
C SER A 314 5.52 22.42 -17.20
N LEU A 315 5.77 22.97 -16.01
CA LEU A 315 4.73 23.42 -15.09
C LEU A 315 4.98 24.88 -14.71
N ASP A 316 4.03 25.76 -15.08
CA ASP A 316 4.00 27.14 -14.64
C ASP A 316 2.76 27.42 -13.80
N VAL A 317 2.99 27.75 -12.54
CA VAL A 317 1.98 28.14 -11.55
C VAL A 317 2.33 29.47 -10.90
N SER A 318 3.13 30.29 -11.59
CA SER A 318 3.61 31.58 -11.07
C SER A 318 2.45 32.56 -10.85
N SER A 319 2.67 33.57 -10.00
CA SER A 319 1.68 34.62 -9.70
C SER A 319 0.32 34.05 -9.30
N ASN A 320 0.34 33.20 -8.27
CA ASN A 320 -0.84 32.60 -7.64
C ASN A 320 -0.79 32.82 -6.11
N SER A 321 -1.63 32.12 -5.34
CA SER A 321 -1.64 32.17 -3.86
C SER A 321 -1.29 30.82 -3.23
N LEU A 322 -0.44 30.02 -3.89
CA LEU A 322 -0.07 28.68 -3.43
C LEU A 322 0.71 28.75 -2.11
N THR A 323 0.33 27.89 -1.16
CA THR A 323 0.96 27.84 0.17
C THR A 323 1.93 26.66 0.34
N ALA A 324 1.82 25.65 -0.52
CA ALA A 324 2.67 24.46 -0.51
C ALA A 324 2.79 23.85 -1.92
N ILE A 325 3.89 23.12 -2.13
CA ILE A 325 4.06 22.19 -3.25
C ILE A 325 3.69 20.79 -2.74
N PRO A 326 2.77 20.05 -3.40
CA PRO A 326 2.42 18.69 -2.99
C PRO A 326 3.62 17.75 -3.12
N THR A 327 3.71 16.74 -2.25
CA THR A 327 4.80 15.75 -2.28
C THR A 327 4.82 14.93 -3.55
N GLU A 328 3.65 14.73 -4.15
CA GLU A 328 3.40 14.02 -5.40
C GLU A 328 4.04 14.69 -6.62
N ILE A 329 4.53 15.94 -6.47
CA ILE A 329 5.37 16.57 -7.50
C ILE A 329 6.57 15.68 -7.85
N GLY A 330 7.10 14.90 -6.90
CA GLY A 330 8.22 13.99 -7.12
C GLY A 330 7.93 12.83 -8.06
N ASN A 331 6.67 12.60 -8.45
CA ASN A 331 6.29 11.59 -9.45
C ASN A 331 6.51 12.06 -10.89
N LEU A 332 6.66 13.39 -11.09
CA LEU A 332 6.74 14.02 -12.41
C LEU A 332 8.15 13.94 -13.00
N ILE A 333 8.65 12.72 -13.17
CA ILE A 333 10.05 12.43 -13.53
C ILE A 333 10.49 13.01 -14.88
N ASN A 334 9.57 13.44 -15.73
CA ASN A 334 9.83 14.06 -17.04
C ASN A 334 9.90 15.59 -17.00
N LEU A 335 9.63 16.23 -15.85
CA LEU A 335 9.73 17.69 -15.72
C LEU A 335 11.16 18.17 -16.00
N THR A 336 11.25 19.15 -16.90
CA THR A 336 12.48 19.90 -17.21
C THR A 336 12.42 21.30 -16.63
N THR A 337 11.22 21.88 -16.50
CA THR A 337 11.04 23.28 -16.12
C THR A 337 9.90 23.44 -15.13
N MET A 338 10.17 24.16 -14.04
CA MET A 338 9.19 24.51 -13.00
C MET A 338 9.25 26.00 -12.69
N TYR A 339 8.11 26.68 -12.85
CA TYR A 339 7.92 28.08 -12.48
C TYR A 339 6.88 28.20 -11.36
N PHE A 340 7.34 28.64 -10.19
CA PHE A 340 6.56 28.83 -8.97
C PHE A 340 6.77 30.25 -8.40
N THR A 341 7.21 31.18 -9.25
CA THR A 341 7.51 32.56 -8.85
C THR A 341 6.26 33.25 -8.31
N ASP A 342 6.41 34.14 -7.33
CA ASP A 342 5.32 35.00 -6.83
C ASP A 342 4.14 34.17 -6.28
N ASN A 343 4.41 33.47 -5.19
CA ASN A 343 3.44 32.64 -4.45
C ASN A 343 3.67 32.84 -2.94
N ARG A 344 3.08 31.98 -2.10
CA ARG A 344 3.19 32.01 -0.62
C ARG A 344 3.81 30.73 -0.07
N LEU A 345 4.70 30.10 -0.84
CA LEU A 345 5.33 28.85 -0.45
C LEU A 345 6.25 29.06 0.75
N THR A 346 6.20 28.13 1.70
CA THR A 346 7.03 28.18 2.93
C THR A 346 8.14 27.12 2.97
N ALA A 347 8.01 26.07 2.16
CA ALA A 347 8.96 24.98 2.05
C ALA A 347 8.95 24.34 0.67
N ILE A 348 10.06 23.69 0.33
CA ILE A 348 10.19 22.79 -0.82
C ILE A 348 10.14 21.35 -0.28
N PRO A 349 9.29 20.45 -0.79
CA PRO A 349 9.25 19.06 -0.37
C PRO A 349 10.56 18.35 -0.76
N LYS A 350 11.02 17.40 0.07
CA LYS A 350 12.23 16.61 -0.22
C LYS A 350 12.10 15.79 -1.50
N GLU A 351 10.87 15.46 -1.89
CA GLU A 351 10.50 14.74 -3.10
C GLU A 351 10.92 15.49 -4.37
N ILE A 352 11.25 16.79 -4.29
CA ILE A 352 11.90 17.52 -5.39
C ILE A 352 13.13 16.79 -5.91
N GLY A 353 13.88 16.10 -5.04
CA GLY A 353 15.08 15.36 -5.41
C GLY A 353 14.84 14.16 -6.34
N ASN A 354 13.58 13.78 -6.58
CA ASN A 354 13.20 12.75 -7.55
C ASN A 354 13.21 13.25 -9.00
N LEU A 355 13.17 14.58 -9.22
CA LEU A 355 13.05 15.19 -10.55
C LEU A 355 14.39 15.24 -11.29
N LYS A 356 14.94 14.07 -11.64
CA LYS A 356 16.29 13.94 -12.24
C LYS A 356 16.46 14.66 -13.58
N ASN A 357 15.36 14.97 -14.26
CA ASN A 357 15.37 15.69 -15.53
C ASN A 357 15.21 17.21 -15.38
N LEU A 358 15.03 17.73 -14.17
CA LEU A 358 14.79 19.15 -13.95
C LEU A 358 16.05 19.97 -14.26
N GLU A 359 15.90 20.92 -15.16
CA GLU A 359 16.94 21.84 -15.64
C GLU A 359 16.74 23.26 -15.08
N GLN A 360 15.49 23.65 -14.86
CA GLN A 360 15.12 25.01 -14.52
C GLN A 360 14.12 25.02 -13.35
N LEU A 361 14.50 25.67 -12.24
CA LEU A 361 13.63 25.82 -11.08
C LEU A 361 13.59 27.28 -10.62
N TYR A 362 12.41 27.89 -10.76
CA TYR A 362 12.15 29.28 -10.44
C TYR A 362 11.17 29.36 -9.26
N LEU A 363 11.67 29.87 -8.13
CA LEU A 363 10.96 29.93 -6.85
C LEU A 363 11.02 31.33 -6.22
N SER A 364 11.31 32.35 -7.03
CA SER A 364 11.43 33.72 -6.53
C SER A 364 10.14 34.26 -5.92
N LYS A 365 10.24 35.24 -5.02
CA LYS A 365 9.08 35.91 -4.41
C LYS A 365 8.15 34.92 -3.71
N ASN A 366 8.71 34.20 -2.75
CA ASN A 366 7.99 33.29 -1.87
C ASN A 366 8.42 33.55 -0.41
N SER A 367 7.96 32.73 0.53
CA SER A 367 8.36 32.78 1.95
C SER A 367 9.18 31.54 2.35
N LEU A 368 10.04 31.05 1.43
CA LEU A 368 10.85 29.86 1.70
C LEU A 368 11.88 30.17 2.78
N THR A 369 11.92 29.32 3.82
CA THR A 369 12.85 29.48 4.95
C THR A 369 14.07 28.55 4.88
N SER A 370 13.98 27.48 4.09
CA SER A 370 15.03 26.50 3.90
C SER A 370 14.92 25.79 2.55
N ILE A 371 16.02 25.13 2.14
CA ILE A 371 16.08 24.26 0.97
C ILE A 371 16.43 22.85 1.47
N PRO A 372 15.70 21.79 1.06
CA PRO A 372 16.03 20.41 1.42
C PRO A 372 17.38 19.99 0.83
N SER A 373 18.14 19.13 1.53
CA SER A 373 19.43 18.62 1.02
C SER A 373 19.26 17.80 -0.26
N GLU A 374 18.07 17.22 -0.46
CA GLU A 374 17.66 16.53 -1.68
C GLU A 374 17.69 17.42 -2.92
N ILE A 375 17.82 18.74 -2.80
CA ILE A 375 18.07 19.61 -3.97
C ILE A 375 19.32 19.16 -4.74
N GLY A 376 20.35 18.67 -4.04
CA GLY A 376 21.59 18.20 -4.67
C GLY A 376 21.44 16.96 -5.54
N ASN A 377 20.26 16.34 -5.55
CA ASN A 377 19.95 15.20 -6.40
C ASN A 377 19.54 15.57 -7.84
N LEU A 378 19.39 16.86 -8.14
CA LEU A 378 18.95 17.40 -9.43
C LEU A 378 20.13 17.53 -10.41
N SER A 379 20.65 16.39 -10.88
CA SER A 379 21.91 16.34 -11.64
C SER A 379 21.92 17.10 -12.97
N LYS A 380 20.75 17.43 -13.54
CA LYS A 380 20.61 18.23 -14.76
C LYS A 380 20.36 19.73 -14.53
N MET A 381 20.30 20.18 -13.28
CA MET A 381 19.98 21.57 -12.96
C MET A 381 20.96 22.54 -13.65
N LEU A 382 20.40 23.51 -14.38
CA LEU A 382 21.10 24.58 -15.08
C LEU A 382 20.85 25.93 -14.41
N GLU A 383 19.61 26.17 -13.96
CA GLU A 383 19.18 27.45 -13.40
C GLU A 383 18.35 27.24 -12.13
N LEU A 384 18.87 27.75 -11.01
CA LEU A 384 18.18 27.75 -9.73
C LEU A 384 17.97 29.18 -9.23
N ILE A 385 16.71 29.63 -9.27
CA ILE A 385 16.34 31.01 -9.00
C ILE A 385 15.50 31.05 -7.71
N LEU A 386 16.08 31.59 -6.63
CA LEU A 386 15.54 31.60 -5.27
C LEU A 386 15.49 33.02 -4.67
N SER A 387 15.63 34.04 -5.51
CA SER A 387 15.63 35.44 -5.07
C SER A 387 14.35 35.85 -4.36
N GLU A 388 14.40 36.83 -3.46
CA GLU A 388 13.21 37.36 -2.77
C GLU A 388 12.49 36.25 -1.96
N ASN A 389 13.21 35.66 -1.01
CA ASN A 389 12.71 34.64 -0.08
C ASN A 389 13.21 34.94 1.36
N GLU A 390 12.98 34.02 2.29
CA GLU A 390 13.37 34.14 3.70
C GLU A 390 14.48 33.14 4.08
N LEU A 391 15.31 32.73 3.11
CA LEU A 391 16.33 31.70 3.32
C LEU A 391 17.41 32.21 4.28
N SER A 392 17.74 31.40 5.28
CA SER A 392 18.79 31.70 6.28
C SER A 392 20.10 30.95 6.04
N ALA A 393 20.04 29.83 5.29
CA ALA A 393 21.18 29.00 4.92
C ALA A 393 20.92 28.27 3.59
N ILE A 394 22.01 27.84 2.95
CA ILE A 394 21.99 26.98 1.76
C ILE A 394 22.65 25.65 2.14
N PRO A 395 22.08 24.48 1.80
CA PRO A 395 22.67 23.18 2.09
C PRO A 395 23.99 22.97 1.31
N ASP A 396 24.92 22.21 1.89
CA ASP A 396 26.21 21.89 1.24
C ASP A 396 25.99 21.10 -0.06
N GLU A 397 24.89 20.35 -0.16
CA GLU A 397 24.50 19.57 -1.33
C GLU A 397 24.25 20.40 -2.59
N ILE A 398 24.15 21.73 -2.49
CA ILE A 398 24.13 22.62 -3.67
C ILE A 398 25.34 22.41 -4.58
N GLY A 399 26.48 22.02 -4.00
CA GLY A 399 27.71 21.70 -4.73
C GLY A 399 27.62 20.43 -5.59
N ASN A 400 26.55 19.64 -5.46
CA ASN A 400 26.32 18.47 -6.32
C ASN A 400 25.70 18.84 -7.68
N LEU A 401 25.21 20.07 -7.85
CA LEU A 401 24.59 20.56 -9.08
C LEU A 401 25.63 20.96 -10.13
N ILE A 402 26.47 20.02 -10.55
CA ILE A 402 27.69 20.29 -11.36
C ILE A 402 27.44 20.98 -12.71
N ASN A 403 26.21 20.93 -13.22
CA ASN A 403 25.81 21.57 -14.49
C ASN A 403 25.23 22.99 -14.30
N MET A 404 25.05 23.44 -13.05
CA MET A 404 24.41 24.72 -12.75
C MET A 404 25.25 25.88 -13.30
N SER A 405 24.57 26.72 -14.09
CA SER A 405 25.14 27.91 -14.75
C SER A 405 24.66 29.21 -14.10
N THR A 406 23.47 29.20 -13.50
CA THR A 406 22.85 30.36 -12.88
C THR A 406 22.32 30.02 -11.48
N LEU A 407 22.75 30.81 -10.49
CA LEU A 407 22.25 30.74 -9.13
C LEU A 407 21.92 32.15 -8.62
N TRP A 408 20.64 32.43 -8.37
CA TRP A 408 20.22 33.69 -7.77
C TRP A 408 19.66 33.47 -6.37
N LEU A 409 20.30 34.13 -5.40
CA LEU A 409 20.03 34.07 -3.96
C LEU A 409 19.82 35.46 -3.38
N ASN A 410 19.75 36.50 -4.20
CA ASN A 410 19.59 37.87 -3.74
C ASN A 410 18.27 38.07 -2.98
N ASP A 411 18.22 39.08 -2.13
CA ASP A 411 17.02 39.42 -1.35
C ASP A 411 16.55 38.23 -0.49
N ASN A 412 17.46 37.75 0.37
CA ASN A 412 17.23 36.68 1.34
C ASN A 412 17.83 37.08 2.71
N SER A 413 17.87 36.14 3.66
CA SER A 413 18.45 36.33 5.00
C SER A 413 19.73 35.52 5.23
N LEU A 414 20.48 35.20 4.16
CA LEU A 414 21.68 34.37 4.24
C LEU A 414 22.79 35.07 5.02
N THR A 415 23.44 34.36 5.92
CA THR A 415 24.59 34.88 6.70
C THR A 415 25.93 34.34 6.20
N THR A 416 25.91 33.19 5.52
CA THR A 416 27.09 32.52 4.96
C THR A 416 26.72 31.84 3.63
N LEU A 417 27.76 31.43 2.89
CA LEU A 417 27.63 30.55 1.73
C LEU A 417 28.40 29.25 1.99
N PRO A 418 27.88 28.08 1.60
CA PRO A 418 28.64 26.85 1.67
C PRO A 418 29.77 26.88 0.64
N ALA A 419 30.99 26.50 1.06
CA ALA A 419 32.16 26.48 0.18
C ALA A 419 32.00 25.52 -1.02
N SER A 420 31.05 24.58 -0.92
CA SER A 420 30.71 23.61 -1.95
C SER A 420 30.11 24.21 -3.23
N ILE A 421 29.62 25.47 -3.21
CA ILE A 421 29.22 26.18 -4.43
C ILE A 421 30.38 26.22 -5.46
N ALA A 422 31.63 26.20 -4.99
CA ALA A 422 32.79 26.14 -5.86
C ALA A 422 32.91 24.86 -6.70
N ASN A 423 32.14 23.82 -6.38
CA ASN A 423 32.06 22.61 -7.19
C ASN A 423 31.24 22.83 -8.47
N ASN A 424 30.40 23.86 -8.54
CA ASN A 424 29.60 24.22 -9.72
C ASN A 424 30.50 24.93 -10.75
N THR A 425 31.41 24.20 -11.38
CA THR A 425 32.45 24.76 -12.28
C THR A 425 31.91 25.49 -13.52
N ASN A 426 30.63 25.29 -13.86
CA ASN A 426 29.95 25.96 -14.97
C ASN A 426 29.21 27.25 -14.56
N LEU A 427 29.28 27.65 -13.29
CA LEU A 427 28.52 28.79 -12.75
C LEU A 427 29.01 30.12 -13.37
N GLY A 428 28.21 30.68 -14.29
CA GLY A 428 28.48 31.95 -14.95
C GLY A 428 27.80 33.14 -14.29
N TRP A 429 26.68 32.92 -13.60
CA TRP A 429 25.89 33.97 -12.95
C TRP A 429 25.60 33.62 -11.50
N LEU A 430 26.09 34.47 -10.59
CA LEU A 430 25.83 34.36 -9.15
C LEU A 430 25.34 35.70 -8.62
N GLN A 431 24.17 35.72 -8.00
CA GLN A 431 23.62 36.91 -7.34
C GLN A 431 23.37 36.61 -5.86
N ILE A 432 24.01 37.37 -4.97
CA ILE A 432 23.90 37.19 -3.51
C ILE A 432 23.65 38.51 -2.77
N GLN A 433 23.48 39.62 -3.49
CA GLN A 433 23.24 40.94 -2.89
C GLN A 433 21.94 40.96 -2.06
N ASN A 434 21.81 41.96 -1.19
CA ASN A 434 20.69 42.11 -0.25
C ASN A 434 20.52 40.85 0.63
N ASN A 435 21.63 40.41 1.22
CA ASN A 435 21.67 39.37 2.25
C ASN A 435 22.40 39.90 3.50
N GLN A 436 22.78 39.01 4.42
CA GLN A 436 23.58 39.30 5.60
C GLN A 436 25.00 38.66 5.50
N ILE A 437 25.43 38.35 4.27
CA ILE A 437 26.73 37.72 3.99
C ILE A 437 27.83 38.77 4.14
N THR A 438 28.76 38.54 5.06
CA THR A 438 29.92 39.42 5.28
C THR A 438 31.22 38.83 4.76
N ILE A 439 31.36 37.50 4.78
CA ILE A 439 32.53 36.77 4.29
C ILE A 439 32.11 35.75 3.24
N ILE A 440 32.76 35.79 2.09
CA ILE A 440 32.58 34.84 0.99
C ILE A 440 33.72 33.81 1.05
N PRO A 441 33.42 32.50 1.02
CA PRO A 441 34.44 31.45 1.00
C PRO A 441 35.48 31.67 -0.08
N LYS A 442 36.76 31.46 0.26
CA LYS A 442 37.89 31.63 -0.66
C LYS A 442 37.74 30.81 -1.95
N SER A 443 37.12 29.63 -1.86
CA SER A 443 36.85 28.76 -3.00
C SER A 443 35.91 29.41 -4.02
N ILE A 444 34.89 30.14 -3.57
CA ILE A 444 33.93 30.85 -4.44
C ILE A 444 34.60 32.08 -5.05
N CYS A 445 35.37 32.84 -4.28
CA CYS A 445 36.10 34.00 -4.79
C CYS A 445 37.16 33.66 -5.85
N ALA A 446 37.64 32.41 -5.88
CA ALA A 446 38.60 31.94 -6.87
C ALA A 446 37.94 31.44 -8.18
N MET A 447 36.61 31.38 -8.25
CA MET A 447 35.87 30.98 -9.45
C MET A 447 35.89 32.07 -10.51
N ASP A 448 35.87 31.66 -11.78
CA ASP A 448 35.69 32.56 -12.93
C ASP A 448 34.19 32.74 -13.24
N ILE A 449 33.50 33.52 -12.41
CA ILE A 449 32.06 33.80 -12.56
C ILE A 449 31.91 35.06 -13.42
N ALA A 450 31.32 34.91 -14.61
CA ALA A 450 31.16 36.01 -15.58
C ALA A 450 30.37 37.20 -15.01
N SER A 451 29.37 36.94 -14.15
CA SER A 451 28.57 37.94 -13.48
C SER A 451 28.35 37.56 -12.01
N PHE A 452 29.16 38.12 -11.12
CA PHE A 452 29.03 37.93 -9.67
C PHE A 452 28.57 39.24 -8.98
N THR A 453 27.29 39.29 -8.62
CA THR A 453 26.69 40.43 -7.90
C THR A 453 26.62 40.12 -6.40
N LYS A 454 27.18 41.00 -5.57
CA LYS A 454 27.24 40.87 -4.11
C LYS A 454 27.14 42.23 -3.43
N ASP A 455 26.83 42.23 -2.13
CA ASP A 455 26.86 43.45 -1.32
C ASP A 455 28.28 44.04 -1.24
N ALA A 456 28.35 45.37 -1.16
CA ALA A 456 29.62 46.09 -1.06
C ALA A 456 30.42 45.72 0.21
N THR A 457 29.72 45.30 1.26
CA THR A 457 30.28 44.89 2.56
C THR A 457 30.78 43.45 2.60
N ALA A 458 30.48 42.64 1.59
CA ALA A 458 30.91 41.24 1.55
C ALA A 458 32.36 41.13 1.04
N GLU A 459 33.27 40.60 1.84
CA GLU A 459 34.69 40.43 1.51
C GLU A 459 35.05 38.96 1.29
N CYS A 460 36.09 38.70 0.52
CA CYS A 460 36.63 37.35 0.35
C CYS A 460 37.42 36.93 1.58
N GLU A 461 37.23 35.68 2.01
CA GLU A 461 38.09 35.02 2.99
C GLU A 461 39.56 34.99 2.50
N GLN A 462 40.51 35.37 3.36
CA GLN A 462 41.93 35.56 3.00
C GLN A 462 42.70 34.24 2.83
#